data_AF-A0A7G4WID3-F1
#
_entry.id   AF-A0A7G4WID3-F1
#
_cell.length_a   1.000
_cell.length_b   1.000
_cell.length_c   1.000
_cell.angle_alpha   90.00
_cell.angle_beta   90.00
_cell.angle_gamma   90.00
#
_symmetry.space_group_name_H-M   'P 1'
#
loop_
_entity.id
_entity.type
_entity.pdbx_description
1 polymer ?
#
loop_
_entity_poly.entity_id
_entity_poly.type
_entity_poly.pdbx_seq_one_letter_code
_entity_poly.pdbx_strand_id
1 'polypeptide(L)'
;PELDQFMDTYCHLLNQYHDELTRPFKEAMAFLQNVELQINNISKGNQRVSLTADGSPRPEEERRPEEQQEEEEEEGGSCGEVDYETDAVLDPHAEDKLLRDQLLSKYKGYISTLKHEFMKKKKKGKLPKDARQRLLDWWSEHYKWPYPSETEKASLAESTGLDQKQINNWFINQRKSHW
;
A
#
# COMPACT_ATOMS: atom_id res chain seq x y z
N PRO A 1 1.39 54.68 -4.58
CA PRO A 1 0.71 54.71 -3.27
C PRO A 1 -0.29 53.56 -3.07
N GLU A 2 -1.29 53.39 -3.95
CA GLU A 2 -2.32 52.34 -3.79
C GLU A 2 -1.78 50.91 -3.98
N LEU A 3 -0.87 50.72 -4.95
CA LEU A 3 -0.22 49.42 -5.17
C LEU A 3 0.69 49.04 -3.99
N ASP A 4 1.45 49.99 -3.47
CA ASP A 4 2.35 49.75 -2.34
C ASP A 4 1.55 49.31 -1.10
N GLN A 5 0.43 49.99 -0.83
CA GLN A 5 -0.48 49.61 0.24
C GLN A 5 -1.11 48.22 0.02
N PHE A 6 -1.51 47.88 -1.21
CA PHE A 6 -2.00 46.54 -1.52
C PHE A 6 -0.91 45.47 -1.31
N MET A 7 0.30 45.70 -1.82
CA MET A 7 1.43 44.79 -1.66
C MET A 7 1.78 44.59 -0.19
N ASP A 8 1.76 45.65 0.62
CA ASP A 8 1.96 45.56 2.06
C ASP A 8 0.88 44.72 2.73
N THR A 9 -0.40 44.95 2.43
CA THR A 9 -1.49 44.15 3.00
C THR A 9 -1.40 42.67 2.60
N TYR A 10 -1.02 42.39 1.36
CA TYR A 10 -0.85 41.03 0.86
C TYR A 10 0.33 40.32 1.52
N CYS A 11 1.46 41.01 1.69
CA CYS A 11 2.62 40.48 2.43
C CYS A 11 2.27 40.17 3.89
N HIS A 12 1.51 41.03 4.57
CA HIS A 12 1.03 40.77 5.93
C HIS A 12 0.12 39.54 5.97
N LEU A 13 -0.81 39.42 5.02
CA LEU A 13 -1.73 38.28 4.94
C LEU A 13 -0.97 36.96 4.71
N LEU A 14 0.02 36.96 3.82
CA LEU A 14 0.87 35.78 3.58
C LEU A 14 1.66 35.36 4.82
N ASN A 15 2.23 36.31 5.55
CA ASN A 15 2.94 36.02 6.80
C ASN A 15 1.99 35.49 7.87
N GLN A 16 0.79 36.03 7.98
CA GLN A 16 -0.23 35.52 8.88
C GLN A 16 -0.60 34.08 8.55
N TYR A 17 -0.85 33.74 7.28
CA TYR A 17 -1.12 32.37 6.86
C TYR A 17 0.05 31.43 7.14
N HIS A 18 1.28 31.88 6.90
CA HIS A 18 2.47 31.11 7.24
C HIS A 18 2.52 30.79 8.73
N ASP A 19 2.25 31.77 9.59
CA ASP A 19 2.26 31.59 11.03
C ASP A 19 1.13 30.68 11.50
N GLU A 20 -0.08 30.85 10.96
CA GLU A 20 -1.24 29.99 11.24
C GLU A 20 -0.97 28.53 10.85
N LEU A 21 -0.34 28.30 9.69
CA LEU A 21 0.03 26.95 9.26
C LEU A 21 1.16 26.36 10.10
N THR A 22 2.15 27.16 10.50
CA THR A 22 3.34 26.66 11.20
C THR A 22 3.10 26.47 12.70
N ARG A 23 2.16 27.23 13.28
CA ARG A 23 1.87 27.22 14.71
C ARG A 23 1.47 25.83 15.25
N PRO A 24 0.53 25.08 14.65
CA PRO A 24 0.19 23.73 15.13
C PRO A 24 1.38 22.76 15.13
N PHE A 25 2.26 22.86 14.14
CA PHE A 25 3.46 22.03 14.10
C PHE A 25 4.43 22.38 15.23
N LYS A 26 4.67 23.67 15.48
CA LYS A 26 5.50 24.13 16.60
C LYS A 26 4.94 23.67 17.95
N GLU A 27 3.63 23.84 18.16
CA GLU A 27 2.94 23.40 19.36
C GLU A 27 3.04 21.87 19.55
N ALA A 28 2.81 21.09 18.49
CA ALA A 28 2.92 19.63 18.53
C ALA A 28 4.36 19.17 18.81
N MET A 29 5.36 19.77 18.17
CA MET A 29 6.77 19.45 18.39
C MET A 29 7.18 19.74 19.84
N ALA A 30 6.77 20.89 20.39
CA ALA A 30 7.02 21.24 21.78
C ALA A 30 6.33 20.26 22.75
N PHE A 31 5.09 19.88 22.45
CA PHE A 31 4.35 18.89 23.24
C PHE A 31 5.07 17.53 23.25
N LEU A 32 5.48 17.03 22.09
CA LEU A 32 6.18 15.75 21.95
C LEU A 32 7.52 15.76 22.70
N GLN A 33 8.30 16.84 22.57
CA GLN A 33 9.55 17.01 23.32
C GLN A 33 9.32 16.99 24.84
N ASN A 34 8.25 17.65 25.32
CA ASN A 34 7.90 17.63 26.74
C ASN A 34 7.53 16.21 27.22
N VAL A 35 6.71 15.49 26.43
CA VAL A 35 6.34 14.09 26.75
C VAL A 35 7.59 13.19 26.77
N GLU A 36 8.48 13.35 25.80
CA GLU A 36 9.74 12.60 25.75
C GLU A 36 10.62 12.85 26.99
N LEU A 37 10.72 14.11 27.43
CA LEU A 37 11.43 14.46 28.67
C LEU A 37 10.78 13.80 29.90
N GLN A 38 9.45 13.78 29.99
CA GLN A 38 8.74 13.13 31.10
C GLN A 38 9.01 11.62 31.11
N ILE A 39 8.95 10.95 29.95
CA ILE A 39 9.25 9.51 29.83
C ILE A 39 10.71 9.22 30.22
N ASN A 40 11.66 10.03 29.72
CA ASN A 40 13.06 9.87 30.05
C ASN A 40 13.35 10.06 31.55
N ASN A 41 12.64 10.99 32.21
CA ASN A 41 12.76 11.18 33.66
C ASN A 41 12.23 9.99 34.45
N ILE A 42 11.11 9.39 34.04
CA ILE A 42 10.57 8.16 34.64
C ILE A 42 11.54 6.99 34.43
N SER A 43 12.05 6.83 33.20
CA SER A 43 12.98 5.77 32.84
C SER A 43 14.31 5.86 33.59
N LYS A 44 14.79 7.08 33.88
CA LYS A 44 16.00 7.29 34.71
C LYS A 44 15.71 7.17 36.21
N GLY A 45 14.50 7.53 36.66
CA GLY A 45 14.05 7.34 38.04
C GLY A 45 13.91 5.88 38.46
N ASN A 46 13.58 4.98 37.50
CA ASN A 46 13.47 3.54 37.74
C ASN A 46 14.81 2.80 37.90
N GLN A 47 15.96 3.44 37.64
CA GLN A 47 17.28 2.82 37.82
C GLN A 47 17.85 2.92 39.24
N ARG A 48 17.09 3.45 40.22
CA ARG A 48 17.59 3.60 41.61
C ARG A 48 17.29 2.40 42.53
N VAL A 49 16.65 1.33 42.05
CA VAL A 49 16.40 0.14 42.88
C VAL A 49 16.96 -1.12 42.22
N SER A 50 18.29 -1.21 42.17
CA SER A 50 19.04 -2.47 42.36
C SER A 50 20.53 -2.22 42.13
N LEU A 51 21.22 -1.84 43.21
CA LEU A 51 22.66 -2.03 43.34
C LEU A 51 22.94 -2.66 44.71
N THR A 52 23.15 -3.97 44.71
CA THR A 52 24.12 -4.67 45.56
C THR A 52 24.80 -5.68 44.63
N ALA A 53 26.01 -5.37 44.15
CA ALA A 53 27.26 -6.00 44.62
C ALA A 53 27.23 -7.52 44.41
N ASP A 54 28.12 -8.17 43.65
CA ASP A 54 29.58 -8.04 43.67
C ASP A 54 30.20 -8.99 42.60
N GLY A 55 31.43 -8.71 42.17
CA GLY A 55 32.44 -9.72 41.83
C GLY A 55 32.36 -10.51 40.51
N SER A 56 33.09 -10.07 39.49
CA SER A 56 33.69 -10.96 38.47
C SER A 56 34.85 -11.77 39.09
N PRO A 57 35.23 -12.99 38.62
CA PRO A 57 36.06 -13.12 37.42
C PRO A 57 35.94 -14.44 36.58
N ARG A 58 36.34 -14.30 35.30
CA ARG A 58 36.75 -15.28 34.25
C ARG A 58 37.48 -16.57 34.75
N PRO A 59 37.37 -17.76 34.09
CA PRO A 59 38.31 -18.26 33.03
C PRO A 59 37.61 -19.10 31.91
N GLU A 60 38.02 -19.07 30.63
CA GLU A 60 39.00 -19.91 29.87
C GLU A 60 38.67 -21.41 29.63
N GLU A 61 39.10 -21.89 28.44
CA GLU A 61 39.12 -23.26 27.86
C GLU A 61 37.83 -23.86 27.26
N GLU A 62 37.84 -24.76 26.26
CA GLU A 62 38.68 -25.13 25.11
C GLU A 62 37.94 -26.34 24.46
N ARG A 63 38.20 -26.63 23.18
CA ARG A 63 38.05 -27.95 22.50
C ARG A 63 36.68 -28.40 21.94
N ARG A 64 36.47 -28.11 20.64
CA ARG A 64 36.51 -29.00 19.42
C ARG A 64 35.79 -30.40 19.43
N PRO A 65 35.61 -31.07 18.26
CA PRO A 65 34.34 -31.51 17.65
C PRO A 65 34.28 -33.06 17.54
N GLU A 66 33.57 -33.60 16.52
CA GLU A 66 33.46 -35.01 16.07
C GLU A 66 32.06 -35.60 16.37
N GLU A 67 31.37 -36.39 15.54
CA GLU A 67 31.59 -36.97 14.21
C GLU A 67 30.28 -37.71 13.81
N GLN A 68 30.26 -38.28 12.58
CA GLN A 68 29.35 -39.31 12.04
C GLN A 68 28.04 -38.80 11.41
N GLN A 69 27.91 -38.68 10.08
CA GLN A 69 27.83 -39.69 8.98
C GLN A 69 26.56 -40.55 8.96
N GLU A 70 26.17 -40.89 7.72
CA GLU A 70 25.08 -41.76 7.23
C GLU A 70 23.80 -40.96 6.87
N GLU A 71 23.43 -40.70 5.59
CA GLU A 71 23.05 -41.62 4.46
C GLU A 71 22.03 -42.67 4.97
N GLU A 72 20.83 -42.92 4.45
CA GLU A 72 20.19 -42.93 3.13
C GLU A 72 18.66 -43.10 3.38
N GLU A 73 17.76 -42.50 2.59
CA GLU A 73 16.80 -43.15 1.67
C GLU A 73 15.58 -43.93 2.23
N GLU A 74 14.57 -44.00 1.35
CA GLU A 74 13.41 -44.90 1.27
C GLU A 74 12.07 -44.48 1.93
N GLU A 75 11.22 -43.94 1.05
CA GLU A 75 9.93 -44.49 0.62
C GLU A 75 9.03 -45.29 1.59
N GLY A 76 7.73 -44.98 1.47
CA GLY A 76 6.70 -46.01 1.40
C GLY A 76 5.94 -46.27 2.70
N GLY A 77 4.61 -46.16 2.65
CA GLY A 77 3.79 -46.72 3.72
C GLY A 77 2.35 -46.23 3.79
N SER A 78 1.55 -46.60 2.78
CA SER A 78 0.11 -46.94 2.88
C SER A 78 -0.55 -46.69 4.25
N CYS A 79 -1.28 -45.58 4.39
CA CYS A 79 -2.16 -45.36 5.54
C CYS A 79 -3.50 -46.07 5.26
N GLY A 80 -3.76 -47.12 6.03
CA GLY A 80 -4.82 -48.09 5.81
C GLY A 80 -6.23 -47.51 5.80
N GLU A 81 -7.05 -48.09 4.94
CA GLU A 81 -8.50 -47.98 5.02
C GLU A 81 -8.95 -48.65 6.32
N VAL A 82 -9.62 -47.89 7.17
CA VAL A 82 -10.32 -48.41 8.34
C VAL A 82 -11.80 -48.41 7.95
N ASP A 83 -12.31 -49.59 7.64
CA ASP A 83 -13.74 -49.84 7.50
C ASP A 83 -14.40 -49.60 8.87
N TYR A 84 -15.02 -48.44 9.02
CA TYR A 84 -16.09 -48.25 9.99
C TYR A 84 -17.41 -48.29 9.24
N GLU A 85 -18.06 -49.44 9.33
CA GLU A 85 -19.47 -49.59 9.05
C GLU A 85 -20.23 -48.81 10.13
N THR A 86 -20.42 -47.51 9.89
CA THR A 86 -21.24 -46.62 10.70
C THR A 86 -22.38 -46.14 9.83
N ASP A 87 -23.57 -46.57 10.25
CA ASP A 87 -24.89 -46.21 9.76
C ASP A 87 -24.96 -44.76 9.27
N ALA A 88 -25.61 -44.57 8.12
CA ALA A 88 -25.72 -43.32 7.39
C ALA A 88 -26.30 -42.18 8.27
N VAL A 89 -25.42 -41.44 8.95
CA VAL A 89 -25.73 -40.07 9.33
C VAL A 89 -25.68 -39.27 8.05
N LEU A 90 -26.85 -39.11 7.43
CA LEU A 90 -27.10 -38.21 6.32
C LEU A 90 -26.52 -36.84 6.70
N ASP A 91 -25.34 -36.51 6.15
CA ASP A 91 -24.75 -35.17 6.26
C ASP A 91 -25.81 -34.17 5.75
N PRO A 92 -26.37 -33.30 6.62
CA PRO A 92 -27.42 -32.36 6.22
C PRO A 92 -26.98 -31.37 5.14
N HIS A 93 -25.68 -31.32 4.84
CA HIS A 93 -25.10 -30.52 3.76
C HIS A 93 -24.69 -31.32 2.52
N ALA A 94 -24.85 -32.65 2.49
CA ALA A 94 -24.52 -33.46 1.32
C ALA A 94 -25.32 -33.04 0.08
N GLU A 95 -26.61 -32.76 0.26
CA GLU A 95 -27.48 -32.27 -0.81
C GLU A 95 -27.02 -30.91 -1.35
N ASP A 96 -26.58 -30.02 -0.46
CA ASP A 96 -26.09 -28.68 -0.81
C ASP A 96 -24.75 -28.73 -1.55
N LYS A 97 -23.88 -29.68 -1.15
CA LYS A 97 -22.61 -29.95 -1.83
C LYS A 97 -22.86 -30.48 -3.26
N LEU A 98 -23.81 -31.41 -3.41
CA LEU A 98 -24.21 -31.92 -4.74
C LEU A 98 -24.82 -30.84 -5.62
N LEU A 99 -25.67 -29.98 -5.05
CA LEU A 99 -26.26 -28.84 -5.76
C LEU A 99 -25.20 -27.85 -6.21
N ARG A 100 -24.24 -27.54 -5.33
CA ARG A 100 -23.09 -26.69 -5.65
C ARG A 100 -22.27 -27.27 -6.79
N ASP A 101 -21.95 -28.56 -6.73
CA ASP A 101 -21.15 -29.24 -7.77
C ASP A 101 -21.91 -29.32 -9.10
N GLN A 102 -23.22 -29.56 -9.07
CA GLN A 102 -24.08 -29.57 -10.25
C GLN A 102 -24.17 -28.17 -10.89
N LEU A 103 -24.36 -27.12 -10.07
CA LEU A 103 -24.34 -25.72 -10.51
C LEU A 103 -22.99 -25.34 -11.11
N LEU A 104 -21.90 -25.67 -10.42
CA LEU A 104 -20.55 -25.35 -10.88
C LEU A 104 -20.25 -26.09 -12.19
N SER A 105 -20.63 -27.36 -12.31
CA SER A 105 -20.47 -28.15 -13.54
C SER A 105 -21.28 -27.58 -14.70
N LYS A 106 -22.54 -27.19 -14.46
CA LYS A 106 -23.43 -26.59 -15.46
C LYS A 106 -22.91 -25.25 -15.97
N TYR A 107 -22.38 -24.41 -15.09
CA TYR A 107 -21.95 -23.05 -15.43
C TYR A 107 -20.44 -22.88 -15.61
N LYS A 108 -19.60 -23.91 -15.42
CA LYS A 108 -18.14 -23.80 -15.47
C LYS A 108 -17.62 -23.14 -16.75
N GLY A 109 -18.25 -23.45 -17.89
CA GLY A 109 -17.90 -22.88 -19.19
C GLY A 109 -18.19 -21.38 -19.21
N TYR A 110 -19.41 -20.98 -18.86
CA TYR A 110 -19.83 -19.58 -18.79
C TYR A 110 -19.01 -18.77 -17.78
N ILE A 111 -18.74 -19.34 -16.60
CA ILE A 111 -17.87 -18.73 -15.58
C ILE A 111 -16.46 -18.53 -16.13
N SER A 112 -15.93 -19.51 -16.85
CA SER A 112 -14.60 -19.41 -17.48
C SER A 112 -14.55 -18.35 -18.57
N THR A 113 -15.60 -18.26 -19.40
CA THR A 113 -15.73 -17.22 -20.44
C THR A 113 -15.86 -15.82 -19.83
N LEU A 114 -16.74 -15.63 -18.85
CA LEU A 114 -16.89 -14.38 -18.11
C LEU A 114 -15.57 -13.97 -17.44
N LYS A 115 -14.92 -14.91 -16.75
CA LYS A 115 -13.62 -14.67 -16.13
C LYS A 115 -12.58 -14.25 -17.16
N HIS A 116 -12.57 -14.87 -18.33
CA HIS A 116 -11.68 -14.47 -19.42
C HIS A 116 -12.02 -13.05 -19.92
N GLU A 117 -13.29 -12.72 -20.15
CA GLU A 117 -13.70 -11.36 -20.55
C GLU A 117 -13.30 -10.29 -19.52
N PHE A 118 -13.49 -10.55 -18.22
CA PHE A 118 -13.08 -9.62 -17.15
C PHE A 118 -11.56 -9.57 -16.93
N MET A 119 -10.85 -10.67 -17.19
CA MET A 119 -9.39 -10.76 -17.02
C MET A 119 -8.60 -10.31 -18.25
N LYS A 120 -9.25 -10.00 -19.38
CA LYS A 120 -8.64 -9.28 -20.50
C LYS A 120 -8.29 -7.86 -20.03
N LYS A 121 -7.16 -7.73 -19.34
CA LYS A 121 -6.52 -6.43 -19.09
C LYS A 121 -6.36 -5.75 -20.45
N LYS A 122 -6.96 -4.56 -20.62
CA LYS A 122 -6.75 -3.72 -21.81
C LYS A 122 -5.25 -3.73 -22.11
N LYS A 123 -4.87 -4.17 -23.32
CA LYS A 123 -3.46 -4.28 -23.71
C LYS A 123 -2.78 -2.94 -23.38
N LYS A 124 -1.65 -3.00 -22.67
CA LYS A 124 -0.81 -1.84 -22.33
C LYS A 124 -0.14 -1.32 -23.60
N GLY A 125 -0.95 -0.77 -24.49
CA GLY A 125 -0.55 -0.14 -25.73
C GLY A 125 -0.53 1.37 -25.57
N LYS A 126 -0.15 2.05 -26.66
CA LYS A 126 -0.31 3.51 -26.77
C LYS A 126 -1.77 3.88 -26.50
N LEU A 127 -1.99 5.07 -25.93
CA LEU A 127 -3.34 5.60 -25.72
C LEU A 127 -4.11 5.63 -27.05
N PRO A 128 -5.44 5.39 -27.05
CA PRO A 128 -6.27 5.56 -28.23
C PRO A 128 -6.02 6.93 -28.89
N LYS A 129 -6.07 7.00 -30.22
CA LYS A 129 -5.77 8.24 -30.96
C LYS A 129 -6.68 9.39 -30.50
N ASP A 130 -7.97 9.10 -30.35
CA ASP A 130 -8.98 10.09 -29.93
C ASP A 130 -8.70 10.60 -28.52
N ALA A 131 -8.35 9.70 -27.59
CA ALA A 131 -7.96 10.07 -26.23
C ALA A 131 -6.70 10.95 -26.23
N ARG A 132 -5.70 10.61 -27.06
CA ARG A 132 -4.49 11.43 -27.20
C ARG A 132 -4.81 12.81 -27.77
N GLN A 133 -5.72 12.91 -28.73
CA GLN A 133 -6.11 14.18 -29.32
C GLN A 133 -6.72 15.10 -28.27
N ARG A 134 -7.69 14.61 -27.47
CA ARG A 134 -8.29 15.38 -26.38
C ARG A 134 -7.27 15.91 -25.38
N LEU A 135 -6.30 15.10 -25.01
CA LEU A 135 -5.22 15.50 -24.10
C LEU A 135 -4.29 16.56 -24.72
N LEU A 136 -4.03 16.47 -26.02
CA LEU A 136 -3.26 17.47 -26.76
C LEU A 136 -4.01 18.78 -26.93
N ASP A 137 -5.33 18.72 -27.16
CA ASP A 137 -6.17 19.92 -27.27
C ASP A 137 -6.09 20.72 -25.97
N TRP A 138 -6.36 20.08 -24.83
CA TRP A 138 -6.22 20.72 -23.51
C TRP A 138 -4.81 21.25 -23.27
N TRP A 139 -3.78 20.46 -23.63
CA TRP A 139 -2.37 20.88 -23.51
C TRP A 139 -2.09 22.16 -24.30
N SER A 140 -2.61 22.27 -25.52
CA SER A 140 -2.38 23.41 -26.39
C SER A 140 -2.98 24.70 -25.81
N GLU A 141 -4.15 24.58 -25.18
CA GLU A 141 -4.82 25.69 -24.48
C GLU A 141 -4.04 26.12 -23.23
N HIS A 142 -3.35 25.18 -22.57
CA HIS A 142 -2.67 25.39 -21.29
C HIS A 142 -1.13 25.29 -21.36
N TYR A 143 -0.54 25.48 -22.54
CA TYR A 143 0.89 25.16 -22.78
C TYR A 143 1.87 25.91 -21.87
N LYS A 144 1.49 27.12 -21.40
CA LYS A 144 2.32 27.93 -20.50
C LYS A 144 2.38 27.35 -19.08
N TRP A 145 1.29 26.75 -18.61
CA TRP A 145 1.16 26.16 -17.27
C TRP A 145 0.34 24.86 -17.33
N PRO A 146 0.90 23.76 -17.88
CA PRO A 146 0.17 22.53 -18.17
C PRO A 146 -0.02 21.67 -16.92
N TYR A 147 -0.74 22.19 -15.93
CA TYR A 147 -1.08 21.52 -14.68
C TYR A 147 -2.61 21.53 -14.50
N PRO A 148 -3.31 20.52 -15.05
CA PRO A 148 -4.77 20.46 -14.91
C PRO A 148 -5.15 20.29 -13.45
N SER A 149 -6.21 20.98 -13.04
CA SER A 149 -6.88 20.82 -11.76
C SER A 149 -7.53 19.43 -11.64
N GLU A 150 -7.93 19.03 -10.42
CA GLU A 150 -8.58 17.73 -10.21
C GLU A 150 -9.90 17.58 -10.97
N THR A 151 -10.66 18.67 -11.10
CA THR A 151 -11.89 18.70 -11.88
C THR A 151 -11.63 18.54 -13.37
N GLU A 152 -10.61 19.20 -13.91
CA GLU A 152 -10.22 19.04 -15.32
C GLU A 152 -9.68 17.63 -15.60
N LYS A 153 -8.89 17.06 -14.70
CA LYS A 153 -8.46 15.66 -14.79
C LYS A 153 -9.64 14.70 -14.83
N ALA A 154 -10.65 14.94 -13.99
CA ALA A 154 -11.88 14.13 -13.98
C ALA A 154 -12.65 14.26 -15.29
N SER A 155 -12.81 15.48 -15.82
CA SER A 155 -13.47 15.72 -17.11
C SER A 155 -12.71 15.08 -18.29
N LEU A 156 -11.38 15.13 -18.28
CA LEU A 156 -10.54 14.47 -19.27
C LEU A 156 -10.64 12.94 -19.15
N ALA A 157 -10.67 12.39 -17.93
CA ALA A 157 -10.87 10.96 -17.71
C ALA A 157 -12.22 10.48 -18.28
N GLU A 158 -13.30 11.21 -18.00
CA GLU A 158 -14.64 10.93 -18.50
C GLU A 158 -14.72 10.97 -20.03
N SER A 159 -14.21 12.04 -20.64
CA SER A 159 -14.29 12.23 -22.10
C SER A 159 -13.38 11.27 -22.89
N THR A 160 -12.28 10.81 -22.30
CA THR A 160 -11.32 9.91 -22.97
C THR A 160 -11.49 8.43 -22.61
N GLY A 161 -12.29 8.13 -21.58
CA GLY A 161 -12.44 6.77 -21.02
C GLY A 161 -11.15 6.22 -20.43
N LEU A 162 -10.22 7.10 -20.04
CA LEU A 162 -8.95 6.76 -19.40
C LEU A 162 -9.06 6.90 -17.89
N ASP A 163 -8.32 6.07 -17.16
CA ASP A 163 -8.23 6.20 -15.71
C ASP A 163 -7.47 7.49 -15.34
N GLN A 164 -7.82 8.11 -14.22
CA GLN A 164 -7.15 9.32 -13.74
C GLN A 164 -5.63 9.14 -13.57
N LYS A 165 -5.17 7.92 -13.25
CA LYS A 165 -3.74 7.57 -13.24
C LYS A 165 -3.11 7.67 -14.63
N GLN A 166 -3.80 7.25 -15.68
CA GLN A 166 -3.32 7.37 -17.07
C GLN A 166 -3.25 8.83 -17.50
N ILE A 167 -4.26 9.64 -17.15
CA ILE A 167 -4.26 11.10 -17.36
C ILE A 167 -3.05 11.74 -16.68
N ASN A 168 -2.85 11.47 -15.39
CA ASN A 168 -1.72 12.01 -14.61
C ASN A 168 -0.37 11.62 -15.23
N ASN A 169 -0.19 10.35 -15.55
CA ASN A 169 1.05 9.87 -16.17
C ASN A 169 1.30 10.50 -17.53
N TRP A 170 0.25 10.71 -18.33
CA TRP A 170 0.38 11.36 -19.62
C TRP A 170 0.89 12.79 -19.47
N PHE A 171 0.28 13.60 -18.59
CA PHE A 171 0.70 14.98 -18.36
C PHE A 171 2.11 15.09 -17.77
N ILE A 172 2.48 14.19 -16.87
CA ILE A 172 3.86 14.12 -16.34
C ILE A 172 4.85 13.85 -17.47
N ASN A 173 4.59 12.84 -18.31
CA ASN A 173 5.48 12.49 -19.40
C ASN A 173 5.51 13.56 -20.50
N GLN A 174 4.37 14.20 -20.76
CA GLN A 174 4.26 15.26 -21.75
C GLN A 174 5.09 16.49 -21.34
N ARG A 175 5.05 16.89 -20.06
CA ARG A 175 5.94 17.94 -19.53
C ARG A 175 7.42 17.56 -19.65
N LYS A 176 7.79 16.35 -19.24
CA LYS A 176 9.17 15.85 -19.36
C LYS A 176 9.70 15.79 -20.80
N SER A 177 8.82 15.65 -21.78
CA SER A 177 9.22 15.65 -23.19
C SER A 177 9.28 17.05 -23.80
N HIS A 178 8.61 18.02 -23.19
CA HIS A 178 8.50 19.38 -23.72
C HIS A 178 9.56 20.32 -23.15
N TRP A 179 10.08 20.01 -21.95
CA TRP A 179 11.10 20.76 -21.22
C TRP A 179 12.22 19.82 -20.79
#